data_AF-A0A1V4XHF0-F1
#
_entry.id   AF-A0A1V4XHF0-F1
#
_cell.length_a   1.000
_cell.length_b   1.000
_cell.length_c   1.000
_cell.angle_alpha   90.00
_cell.angle_beta   90.00
_cell.angle_gamma   90.00
#
_symmetry.space_group_name_H-M   'P 1'
#
loop_
_entity.id
_entity.type
_entity.pdbx_description
1 polymer ?
#
loop_
_entity_poly.entity_id
_entity_poly.type
_entity_poly.pdbx_seq_one_letter_code
_entity_poly.pdbx_strand_id
1 'polypeptide(L)' 'MWLMTNFGFFSIVKKEGEVNLTVRVPREVFAEALTAIALDIDYPNFKNSVAGRQGKARARLYEDVWQRLYGLQAGDGS' A
#
# COMPACT_ATOMS: atom_id res chain seq x y z
N MET A 1 20.91 -1.90 -7.59
CA MET A 1 20.41 -3.29 -7.68
C MET A 1 19.09 -3.28 -8.43
N TRP A 2 18.74 -4.32 -9.17
CA TRP A 2 17.46 -4.39 -9.90
C TRP A 2 16.49 -5.33 -9.19
N LEU A 3 15.21 -4.95 -9.11
CA LEU A 3 14.11 -5.83 -8.72
C LEU A 3 13.25 -6.09 -9.95
N MET A 4 13.07 -7.36 -10.28
CA MET A 4 12.24 -7.80 -11.40
C MET A 4 10.93 -8.35 -10.83
N THR A 5 9.79 -7.86 -11.32
CA THR A 5 8.46 -8.37 -10.98
C THR A 5 7.73 -8.82 -12.24
N ASN A 6 6.60 -9.52 -12.08
CA ASN A 6 5.79 -9.95 -13.23
C ASN A 6 5.11 -8.80 -14.00
N PHE A 7 5.26 -7.56 -13.52
CA PHE A 7 4.65 -6.35 -14.10
C PHE A 7 5.67 -5.22 -14.31
N GLY A 8 6.98 -5.49 -14.18
CA GLY A 8 7.98 -4.50 -14.53
C GLY A 8 9.33 -4.64 -13.86
N PHE A 9 10.20 -3.68 -14.16
CA PHE A 9 11.58 -3.59 -13.69
C PHE A 9 11.78 -2.33 -12.86
N PHE A 10 12.40 -2.49 -11.70
CA PHE A 10 12.62 -1.43 -10.73
C PHE A 10 14.10 -1.26 -10.44
N SER A 11 14.61 -0.03 -10.54
CA SER A 11 15.98 0.27 -10.16
C SER A 11 16.02 0.64 -8.68
N ILE A 12 16.69 -0.18 -7.88
CA ILE A 12 16.94 0.09 -6.46
C ILE A 12 18.29 0.80 -6.33
N VAL A 13 18.25 2.01 -5.79
CA VAL A 13 19.40 2.87 -5.52
C VAL A 13 19.61 2.95 -4.01
N LYS A 14 20.86 2.74 -3.58
CA LYS A 14 21.33 3.08 -2.23
C LYS A 14 22.43 4.11 -2.38
N LYS A 15 22.30 5.26 -1.73
CA LYS A 15 23.37 6.26 -1.64
C LYS A 15 24.22 6.01 -0.41
N GLU A 16 25.49 6.35 -0.49
CA GLU A 16 26.42 6.22 0.64
C GLU A 16 25.96 7.11 1.80
N GLY A 17 25.98 6.57 3.03
CA GLY A 17 25.47 7.25 4.22
C GLY A 17 23.94 7.22 4.42
N GLU A 18 23.15 6.77 3.44
CA GLU A 18 21.70 6.60 3.60
C GLU A 18 21.34 5.17 4.04
N VAL A 19 20.50 5.08 5.07
CA VAL A 19 19.90 3.81 5.52
C VAL A 19 18.77 3.33 4.61
N ASN A 20 18.16 4.25 3.85
CA ASN A 20 17.00 3.96 3.02
C ASN A 20 17.39 3.52 1.61
N LEU A 21 16.55 2.68 1.01
CA LEU A 21 16.63 2.31 -0.40
C LEU A 21 15.57 3.07 -1.18
N THR A 22 15.95 3.67 -2.31
CA THR A 22 15.01 4.34 -3.21
C THR A 22 14.78 3.49 -4.45
N VAL A 23 13.52 3.35 -4.86
CA VAL A 23 13.13 2.70 -6.11
C VAL A 23 12.80 3.75 -7.16
N ARG A 24 13.36 3.62 -8.38
CA ARG A 24 13.02 4.44 -9.55
C ARG A 24 12.33 3.60 -10.62
N VAL A 25 11.30 4.17 -11.23
CA VAL A 25 10.42 3.54 -12.20
C VAL A 25 9.88 4.60 -13.18
N PRO A 26 9.77 4.32 -14.49
CA PRO A 26 9.10 5.22 -15.44
C PRO A 26 7.65 5.48 -15.04
N ARG A 27 7.12 6.66 -15.37
CA ARG A 27 5.77 7.05 -14.96
C ARG A 27 4.69 6.12 -15.53
N GLU A 28 4.92 5.64 -16.74
CA GLU A 28 4.02 4.76 -17.49
C GLU A 28 3.92 3.39 -16.81
N VAL A 29 5.05 2.82 -16.39
CA VAL A 29 5.11 1.55 -15.64
C VAL A 29 4.44 1.70 -14.27
N PHE A 30 4.63 2.83 -13.60
CA PHE A 30 3.96 3.11 -12.33
C PHE A 30 2.43 3.18 -12.51
N ALA A 31 1.96 3.84 -13.57
CA ALA A 31 0.53 3.95 -13.87
C ALA A 31 -0.09 2.58 -14.24
N GLU A 32 0.62 1.77 -15.01
CA GLU A 32 0.20 0.41 -15.34
C GLU A 32 0.10 -0.46 -14.08
N ALA A 33 1.11 -0.42 -13.22
CA ALA A 33 1.11 -1.16 -11.96
C ALA A 33 -0.05 -0.74 -11.04
N LEU A 34 -0.29 0.56 -10.90
CA LEU A 34 -1.43 1.07 -10.14
C LEU A 34 -2.78 0.62 -10.72
N THR A 35 -2.89 0.59 -12.05
CA THR A 35 -4.10 0.11 -12.73
C THR A 35 -4.34 -1.37 -12.45
N ALA A 36 -3.30 -2.20 -12.57
CA ALA A 36 -3.39 -3.62 -12.26
C ALA A 36 -3.78 -3.87 -10.80
N ILE A 37 -3.14 -3.16 -9.85
CA ILE A 37 -3.48 -3.24 -8.42
C ILE A 37 -4.94 -2.84 -8.17
N ALA A 38 -5.41 -1.76 -8.81
CA ALA A 38 -6.79 -1.30 -8.66
C ALA A 38 -7.81 -2.32 -9.20
N LEU A 39 -7.51 -2.96 -10.33
CA LEU A 39 -8.36 -4.00 -10.92
C LEU A 39 -8.35 -5.31 -10.12
N ASP A 40 -7.29 -5.59 -9.36
CA ASP A 40 -7.18 -6.75 -8.46
C ASP A 40 -7.97 -6.57 -7.14
N ILE A 41 -8.56 -5.40 -6.91
CA ILE A 41 -9.44 -5.17 -5.76
C ILE A 41 -10.78 -5.87 -6.01
N ASP A 42 -10.83 -7.15 -5.61
CA ASP A 42 -11.96 -8.05 -5.80
C ASP A 42 -12.94 -8.10 -4.63
N TYR A 43 -12.70 -7.30 -3.58
CA TYR A 43 -13.43 -7.42 -2.34
C TYR A 43 -14.53 -6.37 -2.19
N PRO A 44 -15.75 -6.79 -1.78
CA PRO A 44 -16.85 -5.85 -1.55
C PRO A 44 -16.66 -5.03 -0.27
N ASN A 45 -15.83 -5.52 0.67
CA ASN A 45 -15.59 -4.86 1.94
C ASN A 45 -14.19 -5.18 2.48
N PHE A 46 -13.39 -4.14 2.69
CA PHE A 46 -12.01 -4.26 3.16
C PHE A 46 -11.90 -5.00 4.50
N LYS A 47 -12.74 -4.66 5.49
CA LYS A 47 -12.68 -5.22 6.84
C LYS A 47 -12.98 -6.72 6.84
N ASN A 48 -14.00 -7.14 6.09
CA ASN A 48 -14.36 -8.55 5.96
C ASN A 48 -13.25 -9.35 5.25
N SER A 49 -12.65 -8.79 4.21
CA SER A 49 -11.57 -9.45 3.49
C SER A 49 -10.29 -9.57 4.33
N VAL A 50 -9.95 -8.56 5.12
CA VAL A 50 -8.84 -8.65 6.07
C VAL A 50 -9.15 -9.67 7.17
N ALA A 51 -10.37 -9.66 7.72
CA ALA A 51 -10.76 -10.63 8.74
C ALA A 51 -10.70 -12.08 8.22
N GLY A 52 -11.11 -12.30 6.96
CA GLY A 52 -11.10 -13.61 6.31
C GLY A 52 -9.70 -14.09 5.90
N ARG A 53 -8.84 -13.20 5.36
CA ARG A 53 -7.51 -13.56 4.84
C ARG A 53 -6.39 -13.47 5.88
N GLN A 54 -6.51 -12.54 6.84
CA GLN A 54 -5.44 -12.18 7.80
C GLN A 54 -5.89 -12.20 9.27
N GLY A 55 -7.16 -12.54 9.54
CA GLY A 55 -7.69 -12.71 10.88
C GLY A 55 -8.27 -11.44 11.51
N LYS A 56 -9.15 -11.66 12.50
CA LYS A 56 -9.91 -10.60 13.18
C LYS A 56 -9.05 -9.59 13.93
N ALA A 57 -7.91 -10.02 14.48
CA ALA A 57 -6.99 -9.14 15.20
C ALA A 57 -6.42 -8.07 14.27
N ARG A 58 -6.00 -8.45 13.05
CA ARG A 58 -5.48 -7.51 12.05
C ARG A 58 -6.55 -6.59 11.51
N ALA A 59 -7.77 -7.11 11.30
CA ALA A 59 -8.91 -6.29 10.90
C ALA A 59 -9.24 -5.19 11.93
N ARG A 60 -9.17 -5.50 13.24
CA ARG A 60 -9.37 -4.51 14.31
C ARG A 60 -8.30 -3.42 14.31
N LEU A 61 -7.02 -3.78 14.19
CA LEU A 61 -5.94 -2.79 14.14
C LEU A 61 -6.11 -1.82 12.96
N TYR A 62 -6.52 -2.32 11.80
CA TYR A 62 -6.79 -1.46 10.64
C TYR A 62 -8.04 -0.60 10.83
N GLU A 63 -9.06 -1.12 11.53
CA GLU A 63 -10.22 -0.32 11.92
C GLU A 63 -9.83 0.85 12.82
N ASP A 64 -9.00 0.62 13.82
CA ASP A 64 -8.55 1.66 14.75
C ASP A 64 -7.80 2.79 14.01
N VAL A 65 -6.97 2.43 13.03
CA VAL A 65 -6.29 3.41 12.17
C VAL A 65 -7.29 4.18 11.33
N TRP A 66 -8.25 3.50 10.71
CA TRP A 66 -9.28 4.14 9.89
C TRP A 66 -10.13 5.12 10.70
N GLN A 67 -10.56 4.74 11.90
CA GLN A 67 -11.34 5.60 12.80
C GLN A 67 -10.59 6.88 13.18
N ARG A 68 -9.28 6.79 13.45
CA ARG A 68 -8.45 7.97 13.74
C ARG A 68 -8.35 8.91 12.54
N LEU A 69 -8.11 8.37 11.35
CA LEU A 69 -8.06 9.17 10.13
C LEU A 69 -9.41 9.82 9.81
N TYR A 70 -10.51 9.09 10.03
CA TYR A 70 -11.86 9.60 9.84
C TYR A 70 -12.17 10.75 10.81
N GLY A 71 -11.81 10.62 12.09
CA GLY A 71 -11.94 11.71 13.07
C GLY A 71 -11.16 12.97 12.67
N LEU A 72 -9.93 12.80 12.18
CA LEU A 72 -9.14 13.92 11.65
C LEU A 72 -9.82 14.60 10.45
N GLN A 73 -10.42 13.82 9.55
CA GLN A 73 -11.16 14.35 8.40
C GLN A 73 -12.45 15.07 8.83
N ALA A 74 -13.13 14.58 9.86
CA ALA A 74 -14.36 15.16 10.40
C ALA A 74 -14.14 16.46 11.20
N GLY A 75 -12.88 16.80 11.52
CA GLY A 75 -12.54 17.96 12.34
C GLY A 75 -12.52 17.68 13.84
N ASP A 76 -12.68 16.41 14.25
CA ASP A 76 -12.65 15.96 15.63
C ASP A 76 -11.21 15.77 16.15
N GLY A 77 -10.32 16.71 15.81
CA GLY A 77 -8.93 16.72 16.27
C GLY A 77 -8.85 17.07 17.75
N SER A 78 -9.02 16.06 18.62
CA SER A 78 -8.68 16.09 20.05
C SER A 78 -7.43 15.27 20.32
#